data_AF-A0A6L7YAK7-F1
#
_entry.id   AF-A0A6L7YAK7-F1
#
_cell.length_a   1.000
_cell.length_b   1.000
_cell.length_c   1.000
_cell.angle_alpha   90.00
_cell.angle_beta   90.00
_cell.angle_gamma   90.00
#
_symmetry.space_group_name_H-M   'P 1'
#
loop_
_entity.id
_entity.type
_entity.pdbx_description
1 polymer ?
#
loop_
_entity_poly.entity_id
_entity_poly.type
_entity_poly.pdbx_seq_one_letter_code
_entity_poly.pdbx_strand_id
1 'polypeptide(L)'
;MGRTIARVNNPRNERLFQLLGIESTVSAAAAVLAQIEVDLPEQAFIPLVKLRASGLEVVDLHVQDASTVAGVALRDLDLPERTTISLVISGEGARVPDGDTVLEPGDEIIAIIDQQAEPQMRALVSAPLPPGTEPREPSP
;
A
#
# COMPACT_ATOMS: atom_id res chain seq x y z
N MET A 1 13.48 -38.49 -16.34
CA MET A 1 13.80 -37.05 -16.18
C MET A 1 13.70 -36.70 -14.72
N GLY A 2 14.79 -36.28 -14.09
CA GLY A 2 14.85 -35.98 -12.66
C GLY A 2 14.62 -34.50 -12.40
N ARG A 3 13.78 -34.15 -11.42
CA ARG A 3 13.53 -32.78 -10.97
C ARG A 3 14.20 -32.63 -9.60
N THR A 4 15.18 -31.74 -9.51
CA THR A 4 15.98 -31.52 -8.28
C THR A 4 15.48 -30.25 -7.60
N ILE A 5 15.18 -30.35 -6.30
CA ILE A 5 14.75 -29.21 -5.48
C ILE A 5 15.83 -28.96 -4.43
N ALA A 6 16.30 -27.72 -4.32
CA ALA A 6 17.29 -27.29 -3.34
C ALA A 6 16.69 -26.25 -2.38
N ARG A 7 17.03 -26.36 -1.10
CA ARG A 7 16.58 -25.46 -0.05
C ARG A 7 17.62 -24.34 0.17
N VAL A 8 17.23 -23.10 -0.11
CA VAL A 8 18.10 -21.93 0.05
C VAL A 8 17.86 -21.31 1.44
N ASN A 9 18.92 -21.19 2.23
CA ASN A 9 18.88 -20.64 3.59
C ASN A 9 19.18 -19.12 3.63
N ASN A 10 19.76 -18.56 2.56
CA ASN A 10 20.05 -17.13 2.45
C ASN A 10 19.60 -16.60 1.07
N PRO A 11 18.62 -15.67 1.00
CA PRO A 11 18.05 -15.18 -0.26
C PRO A 11 19.05 -14.45 -1.17
N ARG A 12 20.16 -13.92 -0.61
CA ARG A 12 21.22 -13.30 -1.44
C ARG A 12 21.90 -14.29 -2.39
N ASN A 13 21.79 -15.59 -2.13
CA ASN A 13 22.42 -16.64 -2.94
C ASN A 13 21.52 -17.14 -4.08
N GLU A 14 20.26 -16.70 -4.17
CA GLU A 14 19.30 -17.17 -5.18
C GLU A 14 19.80 -16.99 -6.61
N ARG A 15 20.45 -15.85 -6.88
CA ARG A 15 21.03 -15.53 -8.21
C ARG A 15 22.14 -16.49 -8.62
N LEU A 16 22.87 -17.04 -7.65
CA LEU A 16 23.96 -18.01 -7.88
C LEU A 16 23.40 -19.41 -8.20
N PHE A 17 22.28 -19.79 -7.58
CA PHE A 17 21.62 -21.08 -7.80
C PHE A 17 20.82 -21.14 -9.11
N GLN A 18 20.28 -20.01 -9.58
CA GLN A 18 19.63 -19.92 -10.90
C GLN A 18 20.62 -20.10 -12.05
N LEU A 19 21.84 -19.56 -11.93
CA LEU A 19 22.91 -19.73 -12.93
C LEU A 19 23.40 -21.19 -13.08
N LEU A 20 23.16 -22.03 -12.07
CA LEU A 20 23.51 -23.45 -12.07
C LEU A 20 22.36 -24.36 -12.57
N GLY A 21 21.30 -23.79 -13.16
CA GLY A 21 20.21 -24.55 -13.79
C GLY A 21 19.12 -25.03 -12.83
N ILE A 22 18.99 -24.42 -11.65
CA ILE A 22 17.92 -24.73 -10.69
C ILE A 22 16.73 -23.82 -10.99
N GLU A 23 15.74 -24.33 -11.72
CA GLU A 23 14.58 -23.55 -12.22
C GLU A 23 13.58 -23.09 -11.15
N SER A 24 13.73 -23.50 -9.89
CA SER A 24 12.80 -23.11 -8.83
C SER A 24 13.51 -23.05 -7.47
N THR A 25 14.00 -21.87 -7.11
CA THR A 25 14.46 -21.60 -5.74
C THR A 25 13.24 -21.26 -4.88
N VAL A 26 12.89 -22.16 -3.94
CA VAL A 26 11.92 -21.87 -2.89
C VAL A 26 12.70 -21.46 -1.65
N SER A 27 12.73 -20.16 -1.36
CA SER A 27 13.30 -19.66 -0.13
C SER A 27 12.26 -19.83 0.97
N ALA A 28 12.48 -20.81 1.86
CA ALA A 28 11.65 -20.99 3.03
C ALA A 28 11.68 -19.74 3.92
N ALA A 29 12.80 -19.02 3.96
CA ALA A 29 12.89 -17.72 4.63
C ALA A 29 11.99 -16.68 3.95
N ALA A 30 11.98 -16.58 2.62
CA ALA A 30 11.09 -15.67 1.91
C ALA A 30 9.61 -16.07 2.06
N ALA A 31 9.31 -17.38 2.08
CA ALA A 31 7.96 -17.88 2.32
C ALA A 31 7.48 -17.60 3.75
N VAL A 32 8.36 -17.75 4.74
CA VAL A 32 8.08 -17.38 6.14
C VAL A 32 7.96 -15.86 6.29
N LEU A 33 8.79 -15.05 5.63
CA LEU A 33 8.64 -13.60 5.57
C LEU A 33 7.31 -13.19 4.91
N ALA A 34 6.87 -13.89 3.86
CA ALA A 34 5.57 -13.67 3.23
C ALA A 34 4.40 -14.12 4.13
N GLN A 35 4.64 -15.02 5.10
CA GLN A 35 3.65 -15.41 6.11
C GLN A 35 3.68 -14.52 7.35
N ILE A 36 4.80 -13.82 7.58
CA ILE A 36 4.95 -12.72 8.53
C ILE A 36 4.86 -11.41 7.75
N GLU A 37 3.84 -11.29 6.89
CA GLU A 37 3.30 -9.97 6.61
C GLU A 37 2.82 -9.47 7.97
N VAL A 38 3.66 -8.66 8.59
CA VAL A 38 3.37 -7.99 9.84
C VAL A 38 1.98 -7.36 9.68
N ASP A 39 1.08 -7.59 10.64
CA ASP A 39 -0.06 -6.70 10.88
C ASP A 39 0.54 -5.30 11.04
N LEU A 40 0.74 -4.62 9.93
CA LEU A 40 1.18 -3.24 9.85
C LEU A 40 -0.12 -2.45 9.88
N PRO A 41 -0.52 -1.89 11.03
CA PRO A 41 -1.62 -0.92 11.09
C PRO A 41 -1.35 0.36 10.27
N GLU A 42 -0.24 0.42 9.51
CA GLU A 42 0.29 1.58 8.81
C GLU A 42 0.18 1.52 7.28
N GLN A 43 -0.57 0.57 6.71
CA GLN A 43 -0.86 0.65 5.27
C GLN A 43 -1.94 1.71 5.04
N ALA A 44 -1.52 2.97 4.98
CA ALA A 44 -2.41 4.10 4.66
C ALA A 44 -3.19 3.91 3.35
N PHE A 45 -2.78 2.94 2.52
CA PHE A 45 -3.37 2.62 1.24
C PHE A 45 -3.35 1.11 1.01
N ILE A 46 -4.53 0.51 0.79
CA ILE A 46 -4.76 -0.90 0.53
C ILE A 46 -5.60 -1.05 -0.76
N PRO A 47 -5.05 -1.62 -1.84
CA PRO A 47 -5.83 -1.92 -3.03
C PRO A 47 -6.78 -3.10 -2.77
N LEU A 48 -8.08 -2.90 -3.01
CA LEU A 48 -9.10 -3.94 -2.81
C LEU A 48 -9.42 -4.68 -4.11
N VAL A 49 -9.76 -3.94 -5.17
CA VAL A 49 -10.26 -4.53 -6.44
C VAL A 49 -9.86 -3.69 -7.65
N LYS A 50 -9.19 -4.31 -8.63
CA LYS A 50 -8.91 -3.71 -9.95
C LYS A 50 -10.07 -3.89 -10.93
N LEU A 51 -10.62 -2.79 -11.42
CA LEU A 51 -11.66 -2.76 -12.44
C LEU A 51 -11.01 -2.79 -13.83
N ARG A 52 -10.57 -3.98 -14.26
CA ARG A 52 -9.69 -4.19 -15.43
C ARG A 52 -10.15 -3.55 -16.74
N ALA A 53 -11.46 -3.43 -16.97
CA ALA A 53 -12.00 -2.87 -18.21
C ALA A 53 -12.01 -1.32 -18.24
N SER A 54 -11.92 -0.66 -17.08
CA SER A 54 -12.07 0.80 -16.96
C SER A 54 -10.79 1.55 -16.58
N GLY A 55 -9.71 0.82 -16.22
CA GLY A 55 -8.48 1.42 -15.70
C GLY A 55 -8.63 1.97 -14.27
N LEU A 56 -9.74 1.65 -13.59
CA LEU A 56 -10.03 2.09 -12.24
C LEU A 56 -9.68 1.01 -11.21
N GLU A 57 -9.59 1.40 -9.95
CA GLU A 57 -9.36 0.53 -8.81
C GLU A 57 -10.14 1.03 -7.59
N VAL A 58 -10.67 0.08 -6.81
CA VAL A 58 -11.27 0.33 -5.51
C VAL A 58 -10.18 0.17 -4.47
N VAL A 59 -10.02 1.17 -3.60
CA VAL A 59 -8.97 1.24 -2.60
C VAL A 59 -9.59 1.57 -1.24
N ASP A 60 -8.98 1.02 -0.21
CA ASP A 60 -9.19 1.35 1.19
C ASP A 60 -8.01 2.23 1.64
N LEU A 61 -8.31 3.37 2.23
CA LEU A 61 -7.33 4.34 2.72
C LEU A 61 -7.55 4.59 4.19
N HIS A 62 -6.47 4.67 4.95
CA HIS A 62 -6.51 5.02 6.37
C HIS A 62 -5.87 6.40 6.57
N VAL A 63 -6.62 7.33 7.16
CA VAL A 63 -6.15 8.68 7.44
C VAL A 63 -5.19 8.64 8.63
N GLN A 64 -3.90 8.89 8.39
CA GLN A 64 -2.90 8.95 9.47
C GLN A 64 -2.91 10.31 10.17
N ASP A 65 -2.53 10.34 11.46
CA ASP A 65 -2.53 11.54 12.33
C ASP A 65 -1.78 12.75 11.77
N ALA A 66 -0.76 12.52 10.94
CA ALA A 66 0.05 13.59 10.33
C ALA A 66 -0.16 13.70 8.81
N SER A 67 -1.16 13.03 8.25
CA SER A 67 -1.44 13.07 6.81
C SER A 67 -1.89 14.44 6.34
N THR A 68 -1.72 14.72 5.05
CA THR A 68 -2.10 16.03 4.48
C THR A 68 -3.62 16.24 4.47
N VAL A 69 -4.37 15.14 4.52
CA VAL A 69 -5.84 15.16 4.46
C VAL A 69 -6.51 15.27 5.82
N ALA A 70 -5.76 15.06 6.92
CA ALA A 70 -6.30 15.11 8.27
C ALA A 70 -6.80 16.53 8.64
N GLY A 71 -8.04 16.61 9.12
CA GLY A 71 -8.72 17.84 9.49
C GLY A 71 -9.18 18.70 8.31
N VAL A 72 -9.15 18.18 7.08
CA VAL A 72 -9.51 18.92 5.86
C VAL A 72 -10.85 18.43 5.30
N ALA A 73 -11.69 19.36 4.84
CA ALA A 73 -12.95 19.01 4.17
C ALA A 73 -12.70 18.49 2.76
N LEU A 74 -13.49 17.51 2.30
CA LEU A 74 -13.30 16.88 0.98
C LEU A 74 -13.30 17.87 -0.19
N ARG A 75 -14.10 18.94 -0.11
CA ARG A 75 -14.14 20.00 -1.15
C ARG A 75 -12.84 20.80 -1.25
N ASP A 76 -12.05 20.82 -0.18
CA ASP A 76 -10.82 21.60 -0.05
C ASP A 76 -9.58 20.71 -0.33
N LEU A 77 -9.77 19.43 -0.66
CA LEU A 77 -8.71 18.49 -1.02
C LEU A 77 -8.40 18.52 -2.51
N ASP A 78 -7.11 18.64 -2.82
CA ASP A 78 -6.58 18.44 -4.18
C ASP A 78 -6.47 16.94 -4.48
N LEU A 79 -7.62 16.31 -4.74
CA LEU A 79 -7.68 14.91 -5.13
C LEU A 79 -7.18 14.72 -6.58
N PRO A 80 -6.53 13.58 -6.89
CA PRO A 80 -6.17 13.25 -8.26
C PRO A 80 -7.38 13.22 -9.20
N GLU A 81 -7.12 13.40 -10.49
CA GLU A 81 -8.18 13.28 -11.50
C GLU A 81 -8.84 11.89 -11.44
N ARG A 82 -10.16 11.85 -11.65
CA ARG A 82 -10.98 10.63 -11.65
C ARG A 82 -10.95 9.86 -10.31
N THR A 83 -10.74 10.56 -9.20
CA THR A 83 -10.99 10.04 -7.85
C THR A 83 -12.45 10.25 -7.44
N THR A 84 -13.03 9.27 -6.74
CA THR A 84 -14.33 9.39 -6.09
C THR A 84 -14.25 8.76 -4.71
N ILE A 85 -14.43 9.59 -3.68
CA ILE A 85 -14.55 9.10 -2.31
C ILE A 85 -15.98 8.57 -2.13
N SER A 86 -16.10 7.28 -1.87
CA SER A 86 -17.40 6.58 -1.90
C SER A 86 -17.99 6.38 -0.51
N LEU A 87 -17.14 6.17 0.50
CA LEU A 87 -17.56 5.92 1.88
C LEU A 87 -16.48 6.42 2.85
N VAL A 88 -16.90 7.01 3.96
CA VAL A 88 -16.05 7.27 5.13
C VAL A 88 -16.59 6.45 6.29
N ILE A 89 -15.73 5.70 6.96
CA ILE A 89 -16.02 4.88 8.12
C ILE A 89 -15.22 5.43 9.29
N SER A 90 -15.93 5.79 10.35
CA SER A 90 -15.37 6.39 11.56
C SER A 90 -15.88 5.66 12.81
N GLY A 91 -15.51 6.14 13.99
CA GLY A 91 -16.07 5.63 15.26
C GLY A 91 -17.60 5.77 15.36
N GLU A 92 -18.20 6.68 14.59
CA GLU A 92 -19.67 6.86 14.52
C GLU A 92 -20.36 5.93 13.50
N GLY A 93 -19.56 5.19 12.72
CA GLY A 93 -20.02 4.27 11.67
C GLY A 93 -19.73 4.77 10.25
N ALA A 94 -20.35 4.09 9.28
CA ALA A 94 -20.16 4.32 7.86
C ALA A 94 -21.15 5.35 7.29
N ARG A 95 -20.66 6.30 6.50
CA ARG A 95 -21.46 7.36 5.87
C ARG A 95 -20.97 7.66 4.45
N VAL A 96 -21.91 7.99 3.56
CA VAL A 96 -21.59 8.53 2.24
C VAL A 96 -21.19 9.99 2.44
N PRO A 97 -19.97 10.39 2.06
CA PRO A 97 -19.48 11.73 2.33
C PRO A 97 -19.99 12.73 1.28
N ASP A 98 -19.98 13.99 1.66
CA ASP A 98 -20.25 15.15 0.81
C ASP A 98 -19.06 16.11 0.82
N GLY A 99 -19.15 17.25 0.13
CA GLY A 99 -18.06 18.23 0.10
C GLY A 99 -17.70 18.81 1.47
N ASP A 100 -18.62 18.79 2.43
CA ASP A 100 -18.46 19.38 3.76
C ASP A 100 -17.90 18.36 4.77
N THR A 101 -17.82 17.09 4.36
CA THR A 101 -17.20 16.03 5.15
C THR A 101 -15.73 16.34 5.41
N VAL A 102 -15.41 16.52 6.69
CA VAL A 102 -14.03 16.60 7.19
C VAL A 102 -13.51 15.18 7.42
N LEU A 103 -12.28 14.93 6.96
CA LEU A 103 -11.57 13.67 7.20
C LEU A 103 -10.76 13.81 8.48
N GLU A 104 -10.95 12.89 9.43
CA GLU A 104 -10.25 12.90 10.71
C GLU A 104 -9.22 11.76 10.78
N PRO A 105 -8.15 11.90 11.57
CA PRO A 105 -7.24 10.79 11.86
C PRO A 105 -7.98 9.54 12.35
N GLY A 106 -7.62 8.39 11.78
CA GLY A 106 -8.25 7.11 12.05
C GLY A 106 -9.50 6.82 11.21
N ASP A 107 -9.96 7.75 10.38
CA ASP A 107 -11.00 7.46 9.40
C ASP A 107 -10.49 6.45 8.35
N GLU A 108 -11.36 5.49 8.02
CA GLU A 108 -11.19 4.55 6.92
C GLU A 108 -12.03 5.06 5.72
N ILE A 109 -11.42 5.12 4.55
CA ILE A 109 -12.01 5.71 3.36
C ILE A 109 -12.01 4.69 2.23
N ILE A 110 -13.20 4.38 1.72
CA ILE A 110 -13.34 3.61 0.49
C ILE A 110 -13.42 4.56 -0.69
N ALA A 111 -12.46 4.46 -1.60
CA ALA A 111 -12.40 5.31 -2.79
C ALA A 111 -12.29 4.48 -4.07
N ILE A 112 -12.77 5.08 -5.17
CA ILE A 112 -12.52 4.62 -6.53
C ILE A 112 -11.54 5.60 -7.14
N ILE A 113 -10.43 5.10 -7.66
CA ILE A 113 -9.37 5.93 -8.26
C ILE A 113 -8.98 5.39 -9.64
N ASP A 114 -8.38 6.24 -10.47
CA ASP A 114 -7.60 5.77 -11.60
C ASP A 114 -6.35 5.02 -11.10
N GLN A 115 -5.97 3.92 -11.75
CA GLN A 115 -4.79 3.15 -11.34
C GLN A 115 -3.50 3.99 -11.38
N GLN A 116 -3.42 5.01 -12.24
CA GLN A 116 -2.26 5.91 -12.29
C GLN A 116 -2.23 6.90 -11.11
N ALA A 117 -3.35 7.10 -10.42
CA ALA A 117 -3.46 8.00 -9.28
C ALA A 117 -3.04 7.38 -7.94
N GLU A 118 -2.80 6.06 -7.88
CA GLU A 118 -2.38 5.35 -6.66
C GLU A 118 -1.19 6.03 -5.94
N PRO A 119 -0.08 6.39 -6.62
CA PRO A 119 1.08 6.98 -5.93
C PRO A 119 0.75 8.32 -5.27
N GLN A 120 -0.06 9.14 -5.94
CA GLN A 120 -0.48 10.45 -5.43
C GLN A 120 -1.46 10.27 -4.27
N MET A 121 -2.41 9.34 -4.40
CA MET A 121 -3.37 9.04 -3.33
C MET A 121 -2.66 8.54 -2.08
N ARG A 122 -1.71 7.61 -2.23
CA ARG A 122 -0.89 7.09 -1.12
C ARG A 122 -0.15 8.22 -0.40
N ALA A 123 0.39 9.19 -1.13
CA ALA A 123 1.09 10.33 -0.54
C ALA A 123 0.18 11.27 0.26
N LEU A 124 -1.08 11.43 -0.13
CA LEU A 124 -2.05 12.28 0.56
C LEU A 124 -2.41 11.75 1.96
N VAL A 125 -2.57 10.42 2.06
CA VAL A 125 -3.07 9.74 3.28
C VAL A 125 -1.94 9.24 4.20
N SER A 126 -0.71 9.14 3.70
CA SER A 126 0.47 8.84 4.51
C SER A 126 0.93 10.04 5.33
N ALA A 127 1.46 9.79 6.52
CA ALA A 127 2.24 10.76 7.27
C ALA A 127 3.51 11.15 6.47
N PRO A 128 3.95 12.42 6.52
CA PRO A 128 5.23 12.85 5.98
C PRO A 128 6.35 11.98 6.56
N LEU A 129 7.30 11.54 5.71
CA LEU A 129 8.50 10.88 6.22
C LEU A 129 9.16 11.78 7.28
N PRO A 130 9.50 11.27 8.48
CA PRO A 130 10.21 12.05 9.46
C PRO A 130 11.55 12.52 8.85
N PRO A 131 11.93 13.80 9.02
CA PRO A 131 13.18 14.32 8.46
C PRO A 131 14.37 13.49 8.98
N GLY A 132 15.15 12.91 8.06
CA GLY A 132 16.34 12.10 8.37
C GLY A 132 16.23 10.59 8.09
N THR A 133 15.13 10.11 7.48
CA THR A 133 14.98 8.71 7.02
C THR A 133 15.46 8.48 5.58
N GLU A 134 16.60 9.08 5.21
CA GLU A 134 17.28 8.67 3.98
C GLU A 134 17.80 7.23 4.13
N PRO A 135 17.64 6.35 3.13
CA PRO A 135 18.26 5.04 3.15
C PRO A 135 19.77 5.22 3.31
N ARG A 136 20.33 4.76 4.43
CA ARG A 136 21.78 4.76 4.64
C ARG A 136 22.40 3.97 3.50
N GLU A 137 23.12 4.65 2.59
CA GLU A 137 23.91 3.99 1.56
C GLU A 137 24.81 2.94 2.25
N PRO A 138 24.88 1.71 1.72
CA PRO A 138 25.77 0.71 2.29
C PRO A 138 27.20 1.25 2.19
N SER A 139 27.89 1.33 3.34
CA SER A 139 29.30 1.68 3.37
C SER A 139 30.11 0.75 2.47
N PRO A 140 31.13 1.30 1.76
CA PRO A 140 32.00 0.55 0.86
C PRO A 140 32.80 -0.55 1.57
#